data_AF-A0A7R6R3H4-F1
#
_entry.id   AF-A0A7R6R3H4-F1
#
_cell.length_a   1.000
_cell.length_b   1.000
_cell.length_c   1.000
_cell.angle_alpha   90.00
_cell.angle_beta   90.00
_cell.angle_gamma   90.00
#
_symmetry.space_group_name_H-M   'P 1'
#
loop_
_entity.id
_entity.type
_entity.pdbx_description
1 polymer ?
#
loop_
_entity_poly.entity_id
_entity_poly.type
_entity_poly.pdbx_seq_one_letter_code
_entity_poly.pdbx_strand_id
1 'polypeptide(L)'
;FKKCIAVGMAEVLVLDDNKRLAKRKLIEENREKRRKDEIQKSLVQKPEPTSEEWELIQVVTEAHVATNAQGSHWKQKRKFLPEDIGQAPLVNAPEGGKVDLEAFSQFTKIITPAITRVVDFAKKLP
;
A
#
# COMPACT_ATOMS: atom_id res chain seq x y z
N PHE A 1 -35.54 5.64 20.34
CA PHE A 1 -36.42 5.18 19.25
C PHE A 1 -37.56 6.16 19.03
N LYS A 2 -38.59 6.16 19.90
CA LYS A 2 -39.80 7.01 19.76
C LYS A 2 -39.51 8.50 19.58
N LYS A 3 -38.54 9.07 20.33
CA LYS A 3 -38.10 10.47 20.16
C LYS A 3 -37.54 10.78 18.77
N CYS A 4 -36.79 9.85 18.16
CA CYS A 4 -36.19 10.02 16.83
C CYS A 4 -37.25 9.94 15.72
N ILE A 5 -38.21 9.03 15.87
CA ILE A 5 -39.37 8.93 14.97
C ILE A 5 -40.25 10.19 15.08
N ALA A 6 -40.46 10.70 16.31
CA ALA A 6 -41.24 11.91 16.56
C ALA A 6 -40.63 13.18 15.92
N VAL A 7 -39.31 13.22 15.70
CA VAL A 7 -38.64 14.31 14.95
C VAL A 7 -38.50 14.03 13.45
N GLY A 8 -39.22 13.02 12.93
CA GLY A 8 -39.32 12.75 11.48
C GLY A 8 -38.26 11.82 10.90
N MET A 9 -37.44 11.14 11.71
CA MET A 9 -36.50 10.15 11.19
C MET A 9 -37.23 8.87 10.73
N ALA A 10 -36.85 8.35 9.56
CA ALA A 10 -37.41 7.11 9.03
C ALA A 10 -37.11 5.91 9.95
N GLU A 11 -38.12 5.08 10.21
CA GLU A 11 -38.03 3.96 11.16
C GLU A 11 -36.92 2.96 10.81
N VAL A 12 -36.73 2.70 9.53
CA VAL A 12 -35.67 1.82 9.02
C VAL A 12 -34.25 2.32 9.33
N LEU A 13 -34.08 3.61 9.61
CA LEU A 13 -32.78 4.22 9.95
C LEU A 13 -32.55 4.35 11.47
N VAL A 14 -33.58 4.13 12.29
CA VAL A 14 -33.49 4.31 13.74
C VAL A 14 -33.39 2.95 14.44
N LEU A 15 -32.29 2.73 15.17
CA LEU A 15 -32.15 1.54 16.00
C LEU A 15 -33.22 1.52 17.10
N ASP A 16 -33.97 0.43 17.20
CA ASP A 16 -34.79 0.08 18.36
C ASP A 16 -33.90 -0.26 19.56
N ASP A 17 -34.52 -0.52 20.72
CA ASP A 17 -33.77 -0.74 21.95
C ASP A 17 -33.01 -2.07 21.94
N ASN A 18 -33.54 -3.11 21.30
CA ASN A 18 -32.86 -4.39 21.14
C ASN A 18 -31.61 -4.25 20.26
N LYS A 19 -31.71 -3.56 19.12
CA LYS A 19 -30.57 -3.29 18.23
C LYS A 19 -29.53 -2.37 18.88
N ARG A 20 -29.96 -1.41 19.70
CA ARG A 20 -29.02 -0.58 20.49
C ARG A 20 -28.24 -1.41 21.51
N LEU A 21 -28.91 -2.29 22.23
CA LEU A 21 -28.28 -3.20 23.19
C LEU A 21 -27.30 -4.16 22.48
N ALA A 22 -27.72 -4.76 21.37
CA ALA A 22 -26.86 -5.61 20.55
C ALA A 22 -25.61 -4.87 20.04
N LYS A 23 -25.79 -3.64 19.52
CA LYS A 23 -24.67 -2.79 19.09
C LYS A 23 -23.72 -2.45 20.24
N ARG A 24 -24.24 -2.12 21.43
CA ARG A 24 -23.40 -1.86 22.61
C ARG A 24 -22.57 -3.08 23.00
N LYS A 25 -23.19 -4.27 23.02
CA LYS A 25 -22.50 -5.53 23.30
C LYS A 25 -21.38 -5.80 22.28
N LEU A 26 -21.69 -5.68 20.98
CA LEU A 26 -20.71 -5.86 19.90
C LEU A 26 -19.54 -4.87 19.98
N ILE A 27 -19.80 -3.62 20.39
CA ILE A 27 -18.73 -2.62 20.57
C ILE A 27 -17.83 -3.02 21.73
N GLU A 28 -18.38 -3.47 22.86
CA GLU A 28 -17.58 -3.88 24.02
C GLU A 28 -16.76 -5.14 23.71
N GLU A 29 -17.38 -6.14 23.08
CA GLU A 29 -16.69 -7.36 22.63
C GLU A 29 -15.52 -7.04 21.68
N ASN A 30 -15.71 -6.12 20.72
CA ASN A 30 -14.64 -5.69 19.82
C ASN A 30 -13.54 -4.87 20.50
N ARG A 31 -13.88 -4.13 21.57
CA ARG A 31 -12.89 -3.40 22.38
C ARG A 31 -12.07 -4.38 23.21
N GLU A 32 -12.71 -5.35 23.84
CA GLU A 32 -12.02 -6.42 24.58
C GLU A 32 -11.14 -7.27 23.66
N LYS A 33 -11.64 -7.64 22.48
CA LYS A 33 -10.85 -8.36 21.48
C LYS A 33 -9.61 -7.57 21.08
N ARG A 34 -9.74 -6.27 20.75
CA ARG A 34 -8.60 -5.41 20.45
C ARG A 34 -7.59 -5.33 21.59
N ARG A 35 -8.05 -5.16 22.84
CA ARG A 35 -7.18 -5.16 24.02
C ARG A 35 -6.42 -6.48 24.15
N LYS A 36 -7.10 -7.63 23.98
CA LYS A 36 -6.48 -8.95 24.04
C LYS A 36 -5.46 -9.16 22.91
N ASP A 37 -5.80 -8.76 21.68
CA ASP A 37 -4.92 -8.85 20.52
C ASP A 37 -3.68 -7.96 20.68
N GLU A 38 -3.82 -6.75 21.25
CA GLU A 38 -2.71 -5.84 21.55
C GLU A 38 -1.80 -6.40 22.66
N ILE A 39 -2.38 -6.93 23.74
CA ILE A 39 -1.63 -7.60 24.80
C ILE A 39 -0.88 -8.81 24.23
N GLN A 40 -1.56 -9.66 23.45
CA GLN A 40 -0.95 -10.82 22.81
C GLN A 40 0.19 -10.39 21.87
N LYS A 41 0.01 -9.32 21.10
CA LYS A 41 1.04 -8.75 20.24
C LYS A 41 2.23 -8.19 21.03
N SER A 42 1.99 -7.60 22.20
CA SER A 42 3.04 -7.13 23.12
C SER A 42 3.80 -8.26 23.82
N LEU A 43 3.15 -9.42 24.00
CA LEU A 43 3.73 -10.61 24.62
C LEU A 43 4.60 -11.42 23.64
N VAL A 44 4.38 -11.25 22.32
CA VAL A 44 5.30 -11.80 21.31
C VAL A 44 6.54 -10.91 21.28
N GLN A 45 7.55 -11.27 22.08
CA GLN A 45 8.91 -10.79 21.86
C GLN A 45 9.38 -11.36 20.52
N LYS A 46 9.32 -10.53 19.47
CA LYS A 46 10.03 -10.84 18.24
C LYS A 46 11.52 -10.70 18.52
N PRO A 47 12.34 -11.69 18.17
CA PRO A 47 13.78 -11.54 18.28
C PRO A 47 14.22 -10.36 17.42
N GLU A 48 15.11 -9.54 17.96
CA GLU A 48 15.82 -8.52 17.18
C GLU A 48 16.85 -9.21 16.28
N PRO A 49 17.25 -8.57 15.16
CA PRO A 49 18.34 -9.09 14.35
C PRO A 49 19.62 -9.22 15.18
N THR A 50 20.37 -10.29 14.91
CA THR A 50 21.73 -10.51 15.42
C THR A 50 22.70 -9.48 14.84
N SER A 51 23.91 -9.38 15.40
CA SER A 51 24.94 -8.47 14.87
C SER A 51 25.27 -8.74 13.40
N GLU A 52 25.38 -10.01 13.00
CA GLU A 52 25.62 -10.40 11.60
C GLU A 52 24.45 -10.01 10.69
N GLU A 53 23.21 -10.19 11.16
CA GLU A 53 22.03 -9.76 10.40
C GLU A 53 21.95 -8.23 10.30
N TRP A 54 22.39 -7.49 11.32
CA TRP A 54 22.48 -6.03 11.27
C TRP A 54 23.52 -5.55 10.25
N GLU A 55 24.68 -6.19 10.19
CA GLU A 55 25.69 -5.93 9.15
C GLU A 55 25.11 -6.19 7.75
N LEU A 56 24.40 -7.31 7.57
CA LEU A 56 23.72 -7.62 6.31
C LEU A 56 22.63 -6.59 5.97
N ILE A 57 21.81 -6.21 6.95
CA ILE A 57 20.76 -5.18 6.81
C ILE A 57 21.39 -3.85 6.39
N GLN A 58 22.52 -3.47 6.99
CA GLN A 58 23.23 -2.25 6.62
C GLN A 58 23.72 -2.31 5.17
N VAL A 59 24.42 -3.38 4.78
CA VAL A 59 24.95 -3.55 3.42
C VAL A 59 23.83 -3.49 2.37
N VAL A 60 22.72 -4.22 2.58
CA VAL A 60 21.61 -4.22 1.63
C VAL A 60 20.89 -2.87 1.57
N THR A 61 20.76 -2.19 2.71
CA THR A 61 20.13 -0.86 2.77
C THR A 61 20.98 0.17 2.04
N GLU A 62 22.29 0.18 2.26
CA GLU A 62 23.21 1.09 1.58
C GLU A 62 23.25 0.82 0.07
N ALA A 63 23.29 -0.45 -0.34
CA ALA A 63 23.22 -0.84 -1.74
C ALA A 63 21.93 -0.33 -2.40
N HIS A 64 20.78 -0.49 -1.74
CA HIS A 64 19.50 0.01 -2.23
C HIS A 64 19.48 1.54 -2.31
N VAL A 65 19.88 2.25 -1.25
CA VAL A 65 19.88 3.72 -1.22
C VAL A 65 20.78 4.30 -2.32
N ALA A 66 21.96 3.71 -2.53
CA ALA A 66 22.92 4.16 -3.54
C ALA A 66 22.43 3.94 -4.98
N THR A 67 21.53 2.99 -5.21
CA THR A 67 21.08 2.59 -6.55
C THR A 67 19.63 2.98 -6.81
N ASN A 68 18.88 3.44 -5.82
CA ASN A 68 17.51 3.90 -6.00
C ASN A 68 17.49 5.31 -6.61
N ALA A 69 16.70 5.51 -7.66
CA ALA A 69 16.65 6.78 -8.36
C ALA A 69 15.96 7.86 -7.51
N GLN A 70 16.57 9.05 -7.45
CA GLN A 70 16.01 10.26 -6.83
C GLN A 70 15.79 10.22 -5.30
N GLY A 71 15.97 9.07 -4.65
CA GLY A 71 15.90 8.90 -3.20
C GLY A 71 14.67 9.55 -2.57
N SER A 72 14.85 10.27 -1.47
CA SER A 72 13.76 10.95 -0.74
C SER A 72 13.09 12.09 -1.51
N HIS A 73 13.67 12.55 -2.63
CA HIS A 73 13.20 13.71 -3.39
C HIS A 73 12.36 13.33 -4.62
N TRP A 74 12.01 12.05 -4.77
CA TRP A 74 11.27 11.54 -5.93
C TRP A 74 9.91 12.25 -6.12
N LYS A 75 9.24 12.67 -5.03
CA LYS A 75 7.94 13.36 -5.11
C LYS A 75 8.06 14.73 -5.77
N GLN A 76 9.15 15.45 -5.52
CA GLN A 76 9.41 16.77 -6.09
C GLN A 76 9.98 16.69 -7.51
N LYS A 77 10.71 15.62 -7.84
CA LYS A 77 11.35 15.45 -9.14
C LYS A 77 10.52 14.70 -10.18
N ARG A 78 9.53 13.91 -9.78
CA ARG A 78 8.65 13.19 -10.71
C ARG A 78 7.84 14.17 -11.55
N LYS A 79 7.65 13.82 -12.82
CA LYS A 79 6.71 14.50 -13.72
C LYS A 79 5.55 13.54 -14.01
N PHE A 80 4.34 14.08 -14.12
CA PHE A 80 3.20 13.29 -14.55
C PHE A 80 3.33 12.98 -16.04
N LEU A 81 2.95 11.77 -16.43
CA LEU A 81 2.77 11.44 -17.83
C LEU A 81 1.58 12.27 -18.35
N PRO A 82 1.69 12.94 -19.52
CA PRO A 82 0.59 13.69 -20.12
C PRO A 82 -0.69 12.85 -20.23
N GLU A 83 -1.85 13.48 -20.00
CA GLU A 83 -3.15 12.79 -19.92
C GLU A 83 -3.60 12.16 -21.25
N ASP A 84 -3.12 12.69 -22.37
CA ASP A 84 -3.37 12.20 -23.72
C ASP A 84 -2.61 10.91 -24.06
N ILE A 85 -1.50 10.63 -23.37
CA ILE A 85 -0.73 9.40 -23.55
C ILE A 85 -1.41 8.26 -22.78
N GLY A 86 -1.65 7.12 -23.46
CA GLY A 86 -2.38 5.98 -22.88
C GLY A 86 -3.87 5.96 -23.23
N GLN A 87 -4.34 6.94 -24.01
CA GLN A 87 -5.71 7.00 -24.52
C GLN A 87 -5.81 6.59 -26.01
N ALA A 88 -4.68 6.26 -26.66
CA ALA A 88 -4.62 6.06 -28.10
C ALA A 88 -5.20 4.68 -28.52
N PRO A 89 -5.51 4.49 -29.83
CA PRO A 89 -6.00 3.22 -30.35
C PRO A 89 -5.04 2.07 -30.03
N LEU A 90 -5.59 1.05 -29.39
CA LEU A 90 -4.81 -0.06 -28.89
C LEU A 90 -4.53 -1.07 -30.00
N VAL A 91 -3.27 -1.50 -30.11
CA VAL A 91 -2.87 -2.60 -30.99
C VAL A 91 -3.11 -3.91 -30.24
N ASN A 92 -3.67 -4.91 -30.95
CA ASN A 92 -3.85 -6.24 -30.37
C ASN A 92 -2.49 -6.91 -30.21
N ALA A 93 -2.14 -7.24 -28.97
CA ALA A 93 -1.04 -8.11 -28.66
C ALA A 93 -1.42 -9.58 -28.99
N PRO A 94 -0.46 -10.41 -29.38
CA PRO A 94 -0.69 -11.83 -29.70
C PRO A 94 -1.40 -12.62 -28.60
N GLU A 95 -1.25 -12.21 -27.33
CA GLU A 95 -1.85 -12.87 -26.15
C GLU A 95 -3.21 -12.27 -25.74
N GLY A 96 -3.87 -11.51 -26.62
CA GLY A 96 -5.20 -10.93 -26.36
C GLY A 96 -5.18 -9.64 -25.51
N GLY A 97 -4.00 -9.17 -25.13
CA GLY A 97 -3.80 -7.85 -24.55
C GLY A 97 -3.92 -6.73 -25.58
N LYS A 98 -4.18 -5.51 -25.12
CA LYS A 98 -4.26 -4.32 -25.96
C LYS A 98 -3.17 -3.34 -25.54
N VAL A 99 -2.39 -2.81 -26.49
CA VAL A 99 -1.21 -1.98 -26.21
C VAL A 99 -1.32 -0.63 -26.90
N ASP A 100 -1.18 0.44 -26.13
CA ASP A 100 -0.93 1.79 -26.64
C ASP A 100 0.56 1.91 -26.97
N LEU A 101 0.89 2.05 -28.26
CA LEU A 101 2.28 2.11 -28.72
C LEU A 101 3.00 3.40 -28.29
N GLU A 102 2.27 4.50 -28.10
CA GLU A 102 2.84 5.77 -27.66
C GLU A 102 3.23 5.68 -26.18
N ALA A 103 2.33 5.20 -25.34
CA ALA A 103 2.62 4.93 -23.93
C ALA A 103 3.75 3.91 -23.78
N PHE A 104 3.73 2.83 -24.57
CA PHE A 104 4.80 1.84 -24.60
C PHE A 104 6.16 2.45 -24.97
N SER A 105 6.20 3.35 -25.97
CA SER A 105 7.42 4.08 -26.32
C SER A 105 7.95 4.93 -25.16
N GLN A 106 7.08 5.59 -24.39
CA GLN A 106 7.52 6.35 -23.22
C GLN A 106 8.14 5.45 -22.15
N PHE A 107 7.57 4.28 -21.90
CA PHE A 107 8.10 3.34 -20.90
C PHE A 107 9.43 2.70 -21.34
N THR A 108 9.57 2.33 -22.62
CA THR A 108 10.84 1.76 -23.13
C THR A 108 12.01 2.74 -23.04
N LYS A 109 11.78 4.06 -23.12
CA LYS A 109 12.84 5.08 -22.93
C LYS A 109 13.43 5.10 -21.52
N ILE A 110 12.66 4.70 -20.50
CA ILE A 110 13.08 4.76 -19.09
C ILE A 110 13.40 3.38 -18.50
N ILE A 111 13.08 2.29 -19.19
CA ILE A 111 13.25 0.93 -18.68
C ILE A 111 14.72 0.53 -18.57
N THR A 112 15.56 0.89 -19.54
CA THR A 112 16.98 0.49 -19.54
C THR A 112 17.72 1.04 -18.33
N PRO A 113 17.66 2.35 -18.00
CA PRO A 113 18.26 2.85 -16.76
C PRO A 113 17.67 2.22 -15.48
N ALA A 114 16.40 1.79 -15.50
CA ALA A 114 15.79 1.10 -14.36
C ALA A 114 16.38 -0.31 -14.17
N ILE A 115 16.54 -1.07 -15.26
CA ILE A 115 17.18 -2.39 -15.26
C ILE A 115 18.63 -2.28 -14.79
N THR A 116 19.38 -1.30 -15.31
CA THR A 116 20.78 -1.06 -14.91
C THR A 116 20.91 -0.87 -13.40
N ARG A 117 20.01 -0.10 -12.77
CA ARG A 117 20.03 0.12 -11.31
C ARG A 117 19.80 -1.17 -10.50
N VAL A 118 19.00 -2.11 -11.01
CA VAL A 118 18.82 -3.42 -10.36
C VAL A 118 20.09 -4.26 -10.45
N VAL A 119 20.76 -4.24 -11.61
CA VAL A 119 22.05 -4.93 -11.79
C VAL A 119 23.11 -4.31 -10.88
N ASP A 120 23.17 -2.98 -10.81
CA ASP A 120 24.12 -2.26 -9.95
C ASP A 120 23.85 -2.51 -8.47
N PHE A 121 22.59 -2.67 -8.07
CA PHE A 121 22.22 -3.10 -6.73
C PHE A 121 22.77 -4.49 -6.41
N ALA A 122 22.54 -5.46 -7.30
CA ALA A 122 23.00 -6.84 -7.10
C ALA A 122 24.53 -6.92 -7.00
N LYS A 123 25.26 -6.13 -7.81
CA LYS A 123 26.73 -6.05 -7.76
C LYS A 123 27.31 -5.48 -6.47
N LYS A 124 26.49 -4.82 -5.64
CA LYS A 124 26.92 -4.23 -4.36
C LYS A 124 26.72 -5.17 -3.17
N LEU A 125 26.09 -6.32 -3.39
CA LEU A 125 25.95 -7.35 -2.37
C LEU A 125 27.13 -8.34 -2.49
N PRO A 126 27.75 -8.74 -1.36
CA PRO A 126 28.84 -9.71 -1.34
C PRO A 126 28.39 -11.13 -1.70
#